data_AF-A0A5B7RG91-F1
#
_entry.id   AF-A0A5B7RG91-F1
#
_cell.length_a   1.000
_cell.length_b   1.000
_cell.length_c   1.000
_cell.angle_alpha   90.00
_cell.angle_beta   90.00
_cell.angle_gamma   90.00
#
_symmetry.space_group_name_H-M   'P 1'
#
loop_
_entity.id
_entity.type
_entity.pdbx_description
1 polymer ?
#
loop_
_entity_poly.entity_id
_entity_poly.type
_entity_poly.pdbx_seq_one_letter_code
_entity_poly.pdbx_strand_id
1 'polypeptide(L)'
;MPANGTAGLARSAVSGISRLPSPPARTIARTFLRGRAGRGMVLMSATVTPDTPLVECPSRALRPHPPRRWSRVLPHHRSARRRLVALACLLALLVVPGGAPSQAGPGDPPVPDDDTFVGAGGYTYPRPTNAAKVFRWGSETWRDEFEVGGALRPQWRVNRPRRVREQQGQITMNAQAHTGTVSVTATDTAAAYGRWETRVRGKRYDRGTPYRFFWELVPVQPTGCPGGSDQRIVIASWAQDDARAVGGIGVDADTAFTFGADLDLRIGYFHTYAIEIAPDHVSWFVDTKVVHTERRPEALTGVVYRPRLRMQAVRGATMARSRMQADWVRHYSLDRPGALPVTAPAMTRTDLAPLC
;
A
#
# COMPACT_ATOMS: atom_id res chain seq x y z
N MET A 1 56.23 -29.73 15.65
CA MET A 1 57.07 -28.62 15.12
C MET A 1 57.88 -29.21 13.98
N PRO A 2 57.74 -28.73 12.73
CA PRO A 2 57.98 -27.35 12.34
C PRO A 2 56.78 -26.67 11.64
N ALA A 3 57.01 -25.42 11.25
CA ALA A 3 56.07 -24.34 10.99
C ALA A 3 55.41 -24.39 9.61
N ASN A 4 54.10 -24.08 9.58
CA ASN A 4 53.38 -23.74 8.35
C ASN A 4 53.60 -22.27 8.01
N GLY A 5 54.14 -22.07 6.81
CA GLY A 5 54.51 -20.80 6.22
C GLY A 5 53.34 -20.01 5.63
N THR A 6 53.62 -18.72 5.52
CA THR A 6 52.86 -17.64 4.92
C THR A 6 52.82 -17.75 3.38
N ALA A 7 51.63 -17.68 2.80
CA ALA A 7 51.37 -17.25 1.42
C ALA A 7 49.99 -16.56 1.43
N GLY A 8 49.80 -15.30 1.02
CA GLY A 8 50.23 -14.70 -0.23
C GLY A 8 48.98 -14.45 -1.08
N LEU A 9 48.09 -13.54 -0.65
CA LEU A 9 46.89 -13.18 -1.41
C LEU A 9 47.26 -12.22 -2.55
N ALA A 10 47.22 -12.76 -3.77
CA ALA A 10 47.39 -12.04 -5.01
C ALA A 10 46.23 -11.06 -5.25
N ARG A 11 46.60 -9.86 -5.71
CA ARG A 11 45.70 -8.83 -6.21
C ARG A 11 45.33 -9.15 -7.67
N SER A 12 44.06 -9.03 -8.02
CA SER A 12 43.64 -8.74 -9.39
C SER A 12 42.59 -7.63 -9.37
N ALA A 13 43.06 -6.43 -9.71
CA ALA A 13 42.22 -5.31 -10.11
C ALA A 13 41.81 -5.50 -11.57
N VAL A 14 40.51 -5.41 -11.86
CA VAL A 14 40.01 -5.23 -13.23
C VAL A 14 39.54 -3.79 -13.34
N SER A 15 40.29 -3.02 -14.12
CA SER A 15 39.99 -1.66 -14.53
C SER A 15 39.36 -1.67 -15.92
N GLY A 16 38.34 -0.84 -16.10
CA GLY A 16 38.08 -0.17 -17.38
C GLY A 16 36.99 -0.79 -18.26
N ILE A 17 35.80 -0.17 -18.22
CA ILE A 17 35.08 0.20 -19.45
C ILE A 17 34.36 1.53 -19.17
N SER A 18 34.93 2.60 -19.71
CA SER A 18 34.35 3.93 -19.74
C SER A 18 33.20 3.94 -20.76
N ARG A 19 31.99 4.25 -20.30
CA ARG A 19 30.87 4.56 -21.20
C ARG A 19 30.82 6.06 -21.45
N LEU A 20 30.96 6.43 -22.72
CA LEU A 20 30.80 7.79 -23.23
C LEU A 20 29.37 8.30 -22.95
N PRO A 21 29.20 9.61 -22.64
CA PRO A 21 27.89 10.21 -22.47
C PRO A 21 27.14 10.34 -23.81
N SER A 22 25.86 9.99 -23.80
CA SER A 22 24.95 10.19 -24.93
C SER A 22 24.77 11.69 -25.24
N PRO A 23 24.66 12.08 -26.52
CA PRO A 23 24.46 13.48 -26.90
C PRO A 23 23.05 13.98 -26.51
N PRO A 24 22.91 15.30 -26.28
CA PRO A 24 21.63 15.92 -25.91
C PRO A 24 20.62 15.92 -27.07
N ALA A 25 19.35 15.68 -26.72
CA ALA A 25 18.21 15.71 -27.62
C ALA A 25 18.06 17.08 -28.32
N ARG A 26 17.92 17.04 -29.64
CA ARG A 26 17.67 18.22 -30.48
C ARG A 26 16.25 18.72 -30.28
N THR A 27 16.15 20.01 -30.01
CA THR A 27 14.93 20.83 -29.98
C THR A 27 14.23 20.82 -31.34
N ILE A 28 12.94 20.45 -31.34
CA ILE A 28 12.04 20.57 -32.50
C ILE A 28 11.71 22.05 -32.71
N ALA A 29 11.93 22.54 -33.93
CA ALA A 29 11.58 23.90 -34.35
C ALA A 29 10.05 24.07 -34.40
N ARG A 30 9.54 25.09 -33.71
CA ARG A 30 8.18 25.62 -33.85
C ARG A 30 8.16 26.57 -35.04
N THR A 31 7.48 26.18 -36.12
CA THR A 31 7.17 27.08 -37.23
C THR A 31 6.02 28.00 -36.82
N PHE A 32 6.33 29.29 -36.66
CA PHE A 32 5.34 30.37 -36.60
C PHE A 32 4.85 30.66 -38.03
N LEU A 33 3.58 30.39 -38.31
CA LEU A 33 2.88 30.99 -39.44
C LEU A 33 2.04 32.15 -38.93
N ARG A 34 2.56 33.37 -39.17
CA ARG A 34 1.80 34.62 -39.18
C ARG A 34 0.92 34.64 -40.42
N GLY A 35 -0.39 34.56 -40.23
CA GLY A 35 -1.40 34.93 -41.24
C GLY A 35 -2.11 36.21 -40.81
N ARG A 36 -1.92 37.27 -41.58
CA ARG A 36 -2.42 38.64 -41.35
C ARG A 36 -3.69 38.85 -42.18
N ALA A 37 -4.69 39.49 -41.55
CA ALA A 37 -5.74 40.34 -42.12
C ALA A 37 -6.72 39.77 -43.17
N GLY A 38 -8.01 39.88 -42.84
CA GLY A 38 -9.11 39.89 -43.80
C GLY A 38 -10.37 40.42 -43.13
N ARG A 39 -10.66 41.72 -43.32
CA ARG A 39 -11.92 42.38 -42.99
C ARG A 39 -13.05 41.74 -43.81
N GLY A 40 -14.20 41.50 -43.18
CA GLY A 40 -15.41 41.03 -43.85
C GLY A 40 -16.62 41.22 -42.94
N MET A 41 -17.16 42.43 -42.96
CA MET A 41 -18.42 42.83 -42.37
C MET A 41 -19.57 42.23 -43.18
N VAL A 42 -20.44 41.42 -42.57
CA VAL A 42 -21.80 41.16 -43.07
C VAL A 42 -22.74 41.05 -41.86
N LEU A 43 -23.69 41.99 -41.80
CA LEU A 43 -24.89 41.90 -40.97
C LEU A 43 -25.71 40.68 -41.41
N MET A 44 -26.16 39.85 -40.47
CA MET A 44 -27.50 39.29 -40.52
C MET A 44 -28.04 39.08 -39.10
N SER A 45 -29.10 39.83 -38.80
CA SER A 45 -30.05 39.54 -37.74
C SER A 45 -30.70 38.17 -37.97
N ALA A 46 -30.79 37.35 -36.92
CA ALA A 46 -31.86 36.37 -36.80
C ALA A 46 -32.11 36.07 -35.32
N THR A 47 -33.26 36.55 -34.88
CA THR A 47 -33.94 36.29 -33.61
C THR A 47 -34.36 34.83 -33.56
N VAL A 48 -33.83 34.01 -32.64
CA VAL A 48 -34.45 32.72 -32.23
C VAL A 48 -34.12 32.40 -30.78
N THR A 49 -35.13 32.50 -29.92
CA THR A 49 -35.40 31.72 -28.70
C THR A 49 -36.93 31.63 -28.61
N PRO A 50 -37.57 30.63 -27.96
CA PRO A 50 -37.08 29.69 -26.96
C PRO A 50 -37.37 28.22 -27.39
N ASP A 51 -36.87 27.15 -26.75
CA ASP A 51 -37.37 26.56 -25.52
C ASP A 51 -36.44 25.41 -25.13
N THR A 52 -35.94 25.41 -23.90
CA THR A 52 -35.41 24.19 -23.27
C THR A 52 -35.81 24.25 -21.81
N PRO A 53 -36.62 23.30 -21.31
CA PRO A 53 -37.03 23.31 -19.92
C PRO A 53 -35.82 23.04 -19.03
N LEU A 54 -35.60 23.97 -18.10
CA LEU A 54 -34.76 23.81 -16.93
C LEU A 54 -35.29 22.63 -16.13
N VAL A 55 -34.46 21.59 -15.97
CA VAL A 55 -34.70 20.54 -14.98
C VAL A 55 -34.47 21.17 -13.61
N GLU A 56 -35.58 21.48 -12.96
CA GLU A 56 -35.67 22.01 -11.62
C GLU A 56 -35.22 20.94 -10.61
N CYS A 57 -34.08 21.17 -9.97
CA CYS A 57 -33.67 20.42 -8.78
C CYS A 57 -34.66 20.70 -7.64
N PRO A 58 -35.29 19.70 -7.01
CA PRO A 58 -36.08 19.94 -5.82
C PRO A 58 -35.15 20.30 -4.65
N SER A 59 -35.15 21.59 -4.33
CA SER A 59 -34.62 22.17 -3.10
C SER A 59 -35.27 21.51 -1.88
N ARG A 60 -34.63 20.49 -1.32
CA ARG A 60 -35.09 19.85 -0.09
C ARG A 60 -34.82 20.80 1.08
N ALA A 61 -35.88 21.50 1.49
CA ALA A 61 -35.88 22.37 2.66
C ALA A 61 -35.40 21.62 3.91
N LEU A 62 -34.28 22.07 4.45
CA LEU A 62 -33.78 21.71 5.78
C LEU A 62 -34.78 22.21 6.83
N ARG A 63 -35.50 21.29 7.48
CA ARG A 63 -36.27 21.61 8.69
C ARG A 63 -35.29 21.85 9.85
N PRO A 64 -35.44 22.91 10.64
CA PRO A 64 -34.63 23.12 11.83
C PRO A 64 -35.04 22.12 12.92
N HIS A 65 -34.06 21.36 13.43
CA HIS A 65 -34.23 20.54 14.62
C HIS A 65 -34.27 21.42 15.88
N PRO A 66 -35.18 21.16 16.85
CA PRO A 66 -35.18 21.85 18.13
C PRO A 66 -33.99 21.41 19.01
N PRO A 67 -33.50 22.29 19.90
CA PRO A 67 -32.35 22.00 20.74
C PRO A 67 -32.67 20.91 21.78
N ARG A 68 -31.88 19.81 21.76
CA ARG A 68 -31.93 18.78 22.79
C ARG A 68 -31.31 19.31 24.08
N ARG A 69 -32.16 19.33 25.12
CA ARG A 69 -31.89 19.64 26.52
C ARG A 69 -30.87 18.65 27.09
N TRP A 70 -29.77 19.17 27.62
CA TRP A 70 -28.73 18.37 28.29
C TRP A 70 -29.14 18.13 29.74
N SER A 71 -29.57 16.90 30.05
CA SER A 71 -29.69 16.44 31.43
C SER A 71 -28.32 15.96 31.91
N ARG A 72 -27.70 16.74 32.81
CA ARG A 72 -26.55 16.29 33.62
C ARG A 72 -27.00 15.12 34.49
N VAL A 73 -26.44 13.94 34.26
CA VAL A 73 -26.42 12.85 35.24
C VAL A 73 -24.96 12.53 35.50
N LEU A 74 -24.49 12.92 36.69
CA LEU A 74 -23.24 12.45 37.27
C LEU A 74 -23.47 11.06 37.87
N PRO A 75 -22.60 10.08 37.61
CA PRO A 75 -22.38 9.01 38.57
C PRO A 75 -21.06 9.22 39.31
N HIS A 76 -21.18 9.24 40.64
CA HIS A 76 -20.12 8.89 41.56
C HIS A 76 -19.52 7.52 41.19
N HIS A 77 -18.20 7.47 41.01
CA HIS A 77 -17.45 6.26 41.29
C HIS A 77 -16.22 6.57 42.12
N ARG A 78 -16.30 6.12 43.37
CA ARG A 78 -15.18 5.84 44.27
C ARG A 78 -14.29 4.78 43.61
N SER A 79 -12.98 5.00 43.57
CA SER A 79 -12.05 3.89 43.44
C SER A 79 -10.78 4.17 44.24
N ALA A 80 -10.58 3.26 45.20
CA ALA A 80 -9.54 3.20 46.19
C ALA A 80 -8.13 3.33 45.60
N ARG A 81 -7.31 4.13 46.28
CA ARG A 81 -5.85 4.05 46.21
C ARG A 81 -5.41 2.70 46.79
N ARG A 82 -4.74 1.86 45.99
CA ARG A 82 -3.89 0.79 46.52
C ARG A 82 -2.46 1.02 46.09
N ARG A 83 -1.59 0.87 47.09
CA ARG A 83 -0.16 1.18 47.11
C ARG A 83 0.66 0.07 46.45
N LEU A 84 1.88 0.47 46.10
CA LEU A 84 3.07 -0.24 45.63
C LEU A 84 3.53 -1.43 46.50
N VAL A 85 4.58 -2.11 45.97
CA VAL A 85 5.64 -2.95 46.61
C VAL A 85 5.35 -4.47 46.51
N ALA A 86 6.23 -5.42 46.16
CA ALA A 86 7.64 -5.53 45.69
C ALA A 86 7.74 -6.86 44.88
N LEU A 87 8.53 -6.97 43.81
CA LEU A 87 9.94 -7.45 43.74
C LEU A 87 10.28 -8.69 44.61
N ALA A 88 10.47 -9.84 43.97
CA ALA A 88 11.35 -10.90 44.45
C ALA A 88 11.92 -11.69 43.27
N CYS A 89 13.26 -11.73 43.23
CA CYS A 89 14.11 -12.41 42.27
C CYS A 89 14.05 -13.93 42.43
N LEU A 90 14.18 -14.66 41.33
CA LEU A 90 14.74 -16.01 41.35
C LEU A 90 15.55 -16.23 40.06
N LEU A 91 16.87 -16.13 40.22
CA LEU A 91 17.87 -16.70 39.32
C LEU A 91 17.81 -18.23 39.45
N ALA A 92 17.79 -18.93 38.31
CA ALA A 92 18.24 -20.30 38.24
C ALA A 92 19.24 -20.41 37.07
N LEU A 93 20.51 -20.60 37.42
CA LEU A 93 21.56 -21.03 36.51
C LEU A 93 21.26 -22.46 36.03
N LEU A 94 21.28 -22.67 34.72
CA LEU A 94 21.41 -23.99 34.11
C LEU A 94 22.74 -24.05 33.35
N VAL A 95 23.66 -24.82 33.91
CA VAL A 95 24.90 -25.28 33.30
C VAL A 95 24.54 -26.38 32.30
N VAL A 96 24.95 -26.23 31.03
CA VAL A 96 24.88 -27.30 30.02
C VAL A 96 26.31 -27.70 29.65
N PRO A 97 26.69 -29.00 29.76
CA PRO A 97 28.00 -29.48 29.36
C PRO A 97 28.08 -29.70 27.84
N GLY A 98 29.31 -29.66 27.32
CA GLY A 98 29.65 -29.54 25.91
C GLY A 98 29.20 -30.68 24.98
N GLY A 99 28.87 -30.29 23.75
CA GLY A 99 28.71 -31.16 22.59
C GLY A 99 29.98 -31.18 21.73
N ALA A 100 30.38 -32.37 21.31
CA ALA A 100 31.53 -32.68 20.47
C ALA A 100 31.44 -32.07 19.05
N PRO A 101 32.58 -31.87 18.35
CA PRO A 101 32.57 -31.51 16.93
C PRO A 101 32.10 -32.69 16.07
N SER A 102 31.01 -32.50 15.33
CA SER A 102 30.54 -33.47 14.33
C SER A 102 31.43 -33.39 13.09
N GLN A 103 32.03 -34.51 12.71
CA GLN A 103 32.72 -34.69 11.43
C GLN A 103 31.70 -34.62 10.29
N ALA A 104 31.94 -33.72 9.33
CA ALA A 104 31.19 -33.68 8.07
C ALA A 104 31.58 -34.90 7.21
N GLY A 105 30.62 -35.80 6.98
CA GLY A 105 30.73 -36.86 5.99
C GLY A 105 30.52 -36.34 4.57
N PRO A 106 31.06 -36.99 3.54
CA PRO A 106 30.86 -36.59 2.16
C PRO A 106 29.52 -37.14 1.62
N GLY A 107 28.67 -36.25 1.12
CA GLY A 107 27.63 -36.60 0.15
C GLY A 107 26.19 -36.68 0.67
N ASP A 108 25.74 -35.75 1.50
CA ASP A 108 24.30 -35.56 1.66
C ASP A 108 23.71 -34.94 0.39
N PRO A 109 22.57 -35.45 -0.12
CA PRO A 109 21.85 -34.82 -1.23
C PRO A 109 21.45 -33.39 -0.83
N PRO A 110 21.33 -32.45 -1.78
CA PRO A 110 20.93 -31.08 -1.48
C PRO A 110 19.61 -31.11 -0.71
N VAL A 111 19.66 -30.66 0.53
CA VAL A 111 18.50 -30.45 1.39
C VAL A 111 17.54 -29.56 0.58
N PRO A 112 16.24 -29.93 0.44
CA PRO A 112 15.26 -29.03 -0.16
C PRO A 112 15.41 -27.68 0.53
N ASP A 113 15.49 -26.58 -0.23
CA ASP A 113 15.47 -25.23 0.33
C ASP A 113 14.21 -25.12 1.20
N ASP A 114 14.36 -25.36 2.51
CA ASP A 114 13.31 -25.19 3.48
C ASP A 114 13.15 -23.68 3.58
N ASP A 115 12.25 -23.16 2.74
CA ASP A 115 11.87 -21.75 2.64
C ASP A 115 11.19 -21.26 3.92
N THR A 116 11.41 -21.89 5.06
CA THR A 116 10.87 -21.48 6.35
C THR A 116 11.96 -20.84 7.22
N PHE A 117 11.68 -19.64 7.71
CA PHE A 117 12.45 -18.94 8.73
C PHE A 117 11.78 -19.16 10.08
N VAL A 118 12.47 -19.79 11.03
CA VAL A 118 11.96 -19.91 12.41
C VAL A 118 12.13 -18.55 13.10
N GLY A 119 11.02 -17.83 13.29
CA GLY A 119 11.04 -16.58 14.04
C GLY A 119 11.14 -16.82 15.55
N ALA A 120 11.51 -15.76 16.29
CA ALA A 120 11.51 -15.76 17.75
C ALA A 120 10.10 -16.06 18.27
N GLY A 121 9.87 -17.31 18.70
CA GLY A 121 8.55 -17.84 19.05
C GLY A 121 8.24 -19.24 18.51
N GLY A 122 9.13 -19.85 17.71
CA GLY A 122 8.95 -21.23 17.21
C GLY A 122 8.02 -21.36 16.01
N TYR A 123 7.55 -20.24 15.45
CA TYR A 123 6.75 -20.22 14.22
C TYR A 123 7.69 -20.21 13.01
N THR A 124 7.50 -21.18 12.10
CA THR A 124 8.09 -21.20 10.76
C THR A 124 7.34 -20.21 9.88
N TYR A 125 7.98 -19.07 9.59
CA TYR A 125 7.51 -18.09 8.62
C TYR A 125 8.02 -18.51 7.25
N PRO A 126 7.19 -18.67 6.21
CA PRO A 126 7.73 -18.73 4.86
C PRO A 126 8.62 -17.50 4.64
N ARG A 127 9.81 -17.71 4.09
CA ARG A 127 10.74 -16.66 3.69
C ARG A 127 9.93 -15.67 2.87
N PRO A 128 10.10 -14.36 3.09
CA PRO A 128 9.38 -13.38 2.33
C PRO A 128 9.72 -13.56 0.85
N THR A 129 8.79 -14.15 0.12
CA THR A 129 8.78 -14.16 -1.33
C THR A 129 7.75 -13.14 -1.80
N ASN A 130 7.93 -12.66 -3.02
CA ASN A 130 7.10 -11.62 -3.60
C ASN A 130 6.72 -12.01 -5.04
N ALA A 131 5.58 -11.50 -5.50
CA ALA A 131 5.05 -11.79 -6.82
C ALA A 131 6.06 -11.37 -7.89
N ALA A 132 6.78 -10.26 -7.70
CA ALA A 132 7.82 -9.83 -8.64
C ALA A 132 8.89 -10.91 -8.92
N LYS A 133 9.34 -11.62 -7.88
CA LYS A 133 10.31 -12.72 -7.99
C LYS A 133 9.69 -13.96 -8.63
N VAL A 134 8.50 -14.36 -8.19
CA VAL A 134 7.80 -15.56 -8.69
C VAL A 134 7.39 -15.42 -10.16
N PHE A 135 6.84 -14.26 -10.53
CA PHE A 135 6.40 -13.94 -11.89
C PHE A 135 7.49 -13.30 -12.75
N ARG A 136 8.71 -13.13 -12.22
CA ARG A 136 9.89 -12.60 -12.94
C ARG A 136 9.63 -11.24 -13.63
N TRP A 137 9.03 -10.29 -12.91
CA TRP A 137 8.68 -8.97 -13.45
C TRP A 137 9.89 -8.11 -13.87
N GLY A 138 11.10 -8.47 -13.47
CA GLY A 138 12.33 -7.75 -13.80
C GLY A 138 12.69 -6.73 -12.72
N SER A 139 13.34 -5.64 -13.12
CA SER A 139 13.81 -4.61 -12.21
C SER A 139 12.71 -3.61 -11.87
N GLU A 140 12.73 -3.09 -10.64
CA GLU A 140 11.85 -1.98 -10.26
C GLU A 140 12.17 -0.74 -11.11
N THR A 141 11.15 -0.03 -11.59
CA THR A 141 11.30 1.30 -12.18
C THR A 141 11.18 2.41 -11.13
N TRP A 142 10.56 2.11 -9.99
CA TRP A 142 10.54 2.97 -8.81
C TRP A 142 10.43 2.12 -7.54
N ARG A 143 11.08 2.54 -6.45
CA ARG A 143 11.00 1.85 -5.17
C ARG A 143 11.30 2.77 -3.99
N ASP A 144 10.81 2.37 -2.83
CA ASP A 144 11.31 2.81 -1.54
C ASP A 144 11.39 1.62 -0.57
N GLU A 145 12.57 1.44 0.02
CA GLU A 145 12.90 0.37 0.97
C GLU A 145 12.96 0.88 2.42
N PHE A 146 12.76 2.19 2.63
CA PHE A 146 12.72 2.83 3.96
C PHE A 146 13.96 2.58 4.84
N GLU A 147 15.12 2.39 4.21
CA GLU A 147 16.39 2.05 4.85
C GLU A 147 17.12 3.26 5.45
N VAL A 148 16.74 4.49 5.08
CA VAL A 148 17.45 5.71 5.51
C VAL A 148 17.27 5.94 7.01
N GLY A 149 16.07 5.65 7.53
CA GLY A 149 15.73 5.85 8.94
C GLY A 149 15.48 7.32 9.31
N GLY A 150 14.66 7.53 10.33
CA GLY A 150 14.34 8.88 10.81
C GLY A 150 13.13 9.49 10.09
N ALA A 151 13.28 10.73 9.61
CA ALA A 151 12.19 11.43 8.94
C ALA A 151 11.87 10.76 7.59
N LEU A 152 10.59 10.73 7.23
CA LEU A 152 10.17 10.17 5.95
C LEU A 152 10.71 11.02 4.80
N ARG A 153 11.19 10.35 3.74
CA ARG A 153 11.69 11.00 2.53
C ARG A 153 10.64 11.94 1.90
N PRO A 154 11.07 13.05 1.24
CA PRO A 154 10.18 14.08 0.71
C PRO A 154 9.29 13.60 -0.44
N GLN A 155 9.61 12.44 -1.04
CA GLN A 155 8.77 11.75 -2.02
C GLN A 155 7.42 11.27 -1.48
N TRP A 156 7.20 11.37 -0.16
CA TRP A 156 5.94 11.01 0.48
C TRP A 156 5.24 12.23 1.08
N ARG A 157 4.02 12.50 0.63
CA ARG A 157 3.13 13.46 1.28
C ARG A 157 2.40 12.79 2.45
N VAL A 158 2.50 13.38 3.64
CA VAL A 158 1.93 12.83 4.88
C VAL A 158 0.90 13.80 5.47
N ASN A 159 -0.29 13.31 5.81
CA ASN A 159 -1.33 14.15 6.43
C ASN A 159 -1.12 14.39 7.94
N ARG A 160 -0.36 13.51 8.60
CA ARG A 160 0.00 13.58 10.04
C ARG A 160 1.52 13.34 10.22
N PRO A 161 2.39 14.31 9.94
CA PRO A 161 3.85 14.09 9.91
C PRO A 161 4.43 13.52 11.22
N ARG A 162 3.92 13.94 12.39
CA ARG A 162 4.35 13.42 13.71
C ARG A 162 3.98 11.95 13.96
N ARG A 163 3.24 11.32 13.05
CA ARG A 163 2.74 9.95 13.16
C ARG A 163 3.42 8.98 12.20
N VAL A 164 4.27 9.47 11.32
CA VAL A 164 4.92 8.67 10.28
C VAL A 164 6.41 8.92 10.32
N ARG A 165 7.19 7.84 10.23
CA ARG A 165 8.66 7.88 10.22
C ARG A 165 9.22 6.62 9.57
N GLU A 166 10.48 6.65 9.20
CA GLU A 166 11.24 5.46 8.82
C GLU A 166 11.92 4.88 10.08
N GLN A 167 11.75 3.59 10.29
CA GLN A 167 12.30 2.89 11.45
C GLN A 167 12.57 1.43 11.08
N GLN A 168 13.83 0.98 11.21
CA GLN A 168 14.23 -0.43 11.01
C GLN A 168 13.88 -0.96 9.61
N GLY A 169 14.24 -0.21 8.55
CA GLY A 169 13.95 -0.60 7.17
C GLY A 169 12.45 -0.60 6.83
N GLN A 170 11.63 0.15 7.57
CA GLN A 170 10.20 0.19 7.36
C GLN A 170 9.66 1.61 7.49
N ILE A 171 8.68 1.95 6.68
CA ILE A 171 7.79 3.04 7.01
C ILE A 171 6.88 2.60 8.15
N THR A 172 6.86 3.40 9.22
CA THR A 172 6.07 3.14 10.42
C THR A 172 5.07 4.26 10.64
N MET A 173 3.79 3.92 10.53
CA MET A 173 2.66 4.80 10.81
C MET A 173 2.08 4.43 12.18
N ASN A 174 2.02 5.36 13.13
CA ASN A 174 1.44 5.15 14.46
C ASN A 174 0.18 5.99 14.63
N ALA A 175 -0.89 5.41 15.14
CA ALA A 175 -2.11 6.15 15.49
C ALA A 175 -2.52 5.90 16.95
N GLN A 176 -3.01 6.96 17.59
CA GLN A 176 -3.56 6.95 18.94
C GLN A 176 -5.09 7.13 18.87
N ALA A 177 -5.77 6.99 20.01
CA ALA A 177 -7.22 6.98 20.11
C ALA A 177 -7.98 8.12 19.41
N HIS A 178 -7.38 9.32 19.37
CA HIS A 178 -7.98 10.51 18.75
C HIS A 178 -7.17 11.06 17.56
N THR A 179 -6.29 10.24 16.96
CA THR A 179 -5.45 10.71 15.84
C THR A 179 -6.27 10.97 14.57
N GLY A 180 -7.42 10.32 14.42
CA GLY A 180 -8.15 10.25 13.16
C GLY A 180 -7.36 9.45 12.12
N THR A 181 -7.69 9.63 10.85
CA THR A 181 -7.05 8.93 9.73
C THR A 181 -5.61 9.40 9.52
N VAL A 182 -4.69 8.44 9.31
CA VAL A 182 -3.28 8.68 8.96
C VAL A 182 -3.04 8.14 7.55
N SER A 183 -2.39 8.90 6.68
CA SER A 183 -2.09 8.46 5.31
C SER A 183 -0.76 9.03 4.82
N VAL A 184 -0.11 8.26 3.95
CA VAL A 184 1.10 8.64 3.22
C VAL A 184 0.86 8.36 1.74
N THR A 185 1.20 9.29 0.86
CA THR A 185 0.99 9.14 -0.59
C THR A 185 2.26 9.52 -1.30
N ALA A 186 2.76 8.65 -2.18
CA ALA A 186 3.93 9.00 -2.96
C ALA A 186 3.60 10.17 -3.90
N THR A 187 4.59 11.01 -4.20
CA THR A 187 4.39 12.23 -4.99
C THR A 187 5.20 12.27 -6.28
N ASP A 188 6.26 11.47 -6.35
CA ASP A 188 7.25 11.43 -7.43
C ASP A 188 7.04 10.23 -8.38
N THR A 189 6.15 9.31 -8.05
CA THR A 189 5.77 8.18 -8.91
C THR A 189 4.29 8.25 -9.25
N ALA A 190 3.98 7.97 -10.52
CA ALA A 190 2.64 7.79 -11.01
C ALA A 190 2.64 6.99 -12.32
N ALA A 191 1.73 6.05 -12.49
CA ALA A 191 1.55 5.33 -13.75
C ALA A 191 0.11 4.84 -13.91
N ALA A 192 -0.35 4.72 -15.16
CA ALA A 192 -1.64 4.09 -15.48
C ALA A 192 -1.54 2.57 -15.51
N TYR A 193 -0.41 2.06 -15.99
CA TYR A 193 -0.14 0.64 -16.13
C TYR A 193 1.19 0.30 -15.47
N GLY A 194 1.30 -0.93 -15.00
CA GLY A 194 2.46 -1.40 -14.26
C GLY A 194 2.07 -2.38 -13.19
N ARG A 195 3.02 -2.66 -12.31
CA ARG A 195 2.83 -3.60 -11.21
C ARG A 195 3.28 -2.94 -9.94
N TRP A 196 2.43 -2.94 -8.92
CA TRP A 196 2.75 -2.35 -7.61
C TRP A 196 2.71 -3.43 -6.57
N GLU A 197 3.67 -3.38 -5.66
CA GLU A 197 3.78 -4.38 -4.62
C GLU A 197 4.27 -3.74 -3.32
N THR A 198 3.75 -4.23 -2.19
CA THR A 198 4.24 -3.88 -0.87
C THR A 198 4.20 -5.09 0.05
N ARG A 199 5.10 -5.12 1.02
CA ARG A 199 5.03 -6.02 2.16
C ARG A 199 4.65 -5.24 3.39
N VAL A 200 3.50 -5.55 3.99
CA VAL A 200 2.87 -4.70 5.00
C VAL A 200 2.20 -5.51 6.10
N ARG A 201 2.13 -4.91 7.30
CA ARG A 201 1.40 -5.44 8.45
C ARG A 201 0.66 -4.35 9.22
N GLY A 202 -0.39 -4.77 9.91
CA GLY A 202 -1.15 -3.97 10.85
C GLY A 202 -1.05 -4.53 12.26
N LYS A 203 -0.97 -3.65 13.26
CA LYS A 203 -1.01 -4.01 14.67
C LYS A 203 -1.90 -3.05 15.45
N ARG A 204 -2.66 -3.58 16.39
CA ARG A 204 -3.47 -2.96 17.41
C ARG A 204 -2.83 -3.29 18.75
N TYR A 205 -2.71 -2.30 19.63
CA TYR A 205 -2.06 -2.44 20.94
C TYR A 205 -3.06 -2.50 22.08
N ASP A 206 -4.17 -1.79 21.96
CA ASP A 206 -5.12 -1.60 23.05
C ASP A 206 -6.55 -1.97 22.62
N ARG A 207 -7.46 -2.03 23.60
CA ARG A 207 -8.89 -2.18 23.34
C ARG A 207 -9.47 -0.89 22.75
N GLY A 208 -10.40 -0.99 21.80
CA GLY A 208 -11.02 0.15 21.12
C GLY A 208 -11.45 -0.19 19.70
N THR A 209 -12.05 0.77 18.99
CA THR A 209 -12.44 0.59 17.59
C THR A 209 -11.18 0.39 16.75
N PRO A 210 -11.04 -0.70 15.99
CA PRO A 210 -9.85 -0.93 15.20
C PRO A 210 -9.75 0.09 14.05
N TYR A 211 -8.52 0.52 13.77
CA TYR A 211 -8.22 1.14 12.48
C TYR A 211 -8.35 0.11 11.37
N ARG A 212 -8.91 0.52 10.22
CA ARG A 212 -8.78 -0.27 8.99
C ARG A 212 -7.53 0.18 8.24
N PHE A 213 -6.65 -0.76 7.96
CA PHE A 213 -5.42 -0.57 7.20
C PHE A 213 -5.71 -0.70 5.70
N PHE A 214 -4.98 0.05 4.89
CA PHE A 214 -5.13 0.06 3.44
C PHE A 214 -3.78 0.16 2.75
N TRP A 215 -3.57 -0.72 1.79
CA TRP A 215 -2.64 -0.56 0.69
C TRP A 215 -3.44 -0.33 -0.58
N GLU A 216 -3.25 0.83 -1.22
CA GLU A 216 -4.12 1.28 -2.29
C GLU A 216 -3.41 2.17 -3.31
N LEU A 217 -4.00 2.23 -4.50
CA LEU A 217 -3.65 3.16 -5.55
C LEU A 217 -4.74 4.21 -5.68
N VAL A 218 -4.33 5.48 -5.69
CA VAL A 218 -5.24 6.62 -5.78
C VAL A 218 -5.01 7.39 -7.07
N PRO A 219 -6.07 7.88 -7.73
CA PRO A 219 -5.92 8.72 -8.90
C PRO A 219 -5.05 9.95 -8.63
N VAL A 220 -4.18 10.30 -9.58
CA VAL A 220 -3.41 11.57 -9.52
C VAL A 220 -4.34 12.78 -9.61
N GLN A 221 -5.40 12.64 -10.41
CA GLN A 221 -6.42 13.64 -10.66
C GLN A 221 -7.77 13.10 -10.20
N PRO A 222 -8.66 13.93 -9.64
CA PRO A 222 -10.04 13.52 -9.37
C PRO A 222 -10.68 12.98 -10.64
N THR A 223 -11.28 11.79 -10.57
CA THR A 223 -11.85 11.13 -11.76
C THR A 223 -13.25 11.64 -12.12
N GLY A 224 -13.79 12.60 -11.38
CA GLY A 224 -15.04 13.29 -11.72
C GLY A 224 -16.29 12.40 -11.72
N CYS A 225 -16.24 11.20 -11.14
CA CYS A 225 -17.39 10.29 -11.07
C CYS A 225 -18.57 10.98 -10.36
N PRO A 226 -19.76 11.07 -10.98
CA PRO A 226 -20.96 11.60 -10.34
C PRO A 226 -21.29 10.74 -9.13
N GLY A 227 -21.13 11.27 -7.91
CA GLY A 227 -21.36 10.56 -6.64
C GLY A 227 -20.10 10.29 -5.79
N GLY A 228 -18.93 10.76 -6.21
CA GLY A 228 -17.82 11.02 -5.28
C GLY A 228 -16.93 9.83 -4.88
N SER A 229 -17.11 8.64 -5.47
CA SER A 229 -16.08 7.61 -5.38
C SER A 229 -14.98 7.90 -6.41
N ASP A 230 -13.80 8.31 -5.95
CA ASP A 230 -12.60 8.23 -6.78
C ASP A 230 -12.46 6.78 -7.29
N GLN A 231 -12.08 6.56 -8.55
CA GLN A 231 -11.77 5.21 -9.11
C GLN A 231 -10.49 4.60 -8.50
N ARG A 232 -10.38 4.66 -7.18
CA ARG A 232 -9.34 4.10 -6.33
C ARG A 232 -9.33 2.58 -6.48
N ILE A 233 -8.13 2.03 -6.45
CA ILE A 233 -7.92 0.60 -6.38
C ILE A 233 -7.45 0.25 -4.96
N VAL A 234 -8.23 -0.59 -4.28
CA VAL A 234 -7.85 -1.20 -3.01
C VAL A 234 -7.10 -2.47 -3.33
N ILE A 235 -5.78 -2.46 -3.15
CA ILE A 235 -4.98 -3.69 -3.32
C ILE A 235 -5.24 -4.60 -2.13
N ALA A 236 -5.24 -4.04 -0.92
CA ALA A 236 -5.64 -4.75 0.29
C ALA A 236 -6.18 -3.80 1.36
N SER A 237 -7.20 -4.27 2.09
CA SER A 237 -7.71 -3.62 3.29
C SER A 237 -8.11 -4.63 4.35
N TRP A 238 -7.77 -4.34 5.60
CA TRP A 238 -8.01 -5.24 6.73
C TRP A 238 -8.00 -4.47 8.05
N ALA A 239 -8.64 -5.02 9.07
CA ALA A 239 -8.31 -4.73 10.47
C ALA A 239 -7.49 -5.90 11.05
N GLN A 240 -6.78 -5.65 12.15
CA GLN A 240 -6.11 -6.75 12.85
C GLN A 240 -7.17 -7.70 13.41
N ASP A 241 -6.90 -9.01 13.31
CA ASP A 241 -7.79 -10.10 13.74
C ASP A 241 -9.02 -10.28 12.83
N ASP A 242 -9.11 -9.57 11.70
CA ASP A 242 -10.04 -9.93 10.62
C ASP A 242 -9.65 -11.31 10.07
N ALA A 243 -10.62 -12.10 9.60
CA ALA A 243 -10.35 -13.37 8.93
C ALA A 243 -9.85 -13.20 7.48
N ARG A 244 -10.05 -12.01 6.90
CA ARG A 244 -9.91 -11.75 5.46
C ARG A 244 -9.32 -10.38 5.17
N ALA A 245 -8.42 -10.32 4.20
CA ALA A 245 -8.09 -9.06 3.52
C ALA A 245 -9.06 -8.85 2.36
N VAL A 246 -9.53 -7.61 2.19
CA VAL A 246 -10.49 -7.22 1.13
C VAL A 246 -9.79 -6.30 0.14
N GLY A 247 -9.89 -6.63 -1.15
CA GLY A 247 -9.44 -5.77 -2.25
C GLY A 247 -10.58 -5.46 -3.21
N GLY A 248 -10.30 -4.58 -4.17
CA GLY A 248 -11.28 -4.22 -5.20
C GLY A 248 -10.93 -2.94 -5.95
N ILE A 249 -11.79 -2.60 -6.91
CA ILE A 249 -11.70 -1.40 -7.75
C ILE A 249 -13.08 -0.76 -7.86
N GLY A 250 -13.14 0.56 -7.65
CA GLY A 250 -14.34 1.35 -7.90
C GLY A 250 -14.60 1.49 -9.39
N VAL A 251 -15.82 1.23 -9.82
CA VAL A 251 -16.28 1.34 -11.21
C VAL A 251 -16.91 2.71 -11.43
N ASP A 252 -17.91 3.02 -10.60
CA ASP A 252 -18.65 4.27 -10.53
C ASP A 252 -19.02 4.57 -9.05
N ALA A 253 -19.81 5.62 -8.83
CA ALA A 253 -20.19 6.05 -7.47
C ALA A 253 -20.89 4.98 -6.64
N ASP A 254 -21.62 4.09 -7.30
CA ASP A 254 -22.52 3.14 -6.67
C ASP A 254 -22.06 1.69 -6.88
N THR A 255 -20.95 1.46 -7.58
CA THR A 255 -20.50 0.12 -7.97
C THR A 255 -19.00 -0.08 -7.79
N ALA A 256 -18.63 -1.24 -7.24
CA ALA A 256 -17.25 -1.74 -7.25
C ALA A 256 -17.20 -3.22 -7.63
N PHE A 257 -16.02 -3.65 -8.10
CA PHE A 257 -15.65 -5.04 -8.09
C PHE A 257 -14.81 -5.32 -6.84
N THR A 258 -15.19 -6.34 -6.06
CA THR A 258 -14.54 -6.66 -4.79
C THR A 258 -14.23 -8.15 -4.65
N PHE A 259 -13.29 -8.45 -3.77
CA PHE A 259 -13.00 -9.82 -3.32
C PHE A 259 -12.54 -9.85 -1.87
N GLY A 260 -12.53 -11.04 -1.28
CA GLY A 260 -11.88 -11.33 -0.01
C GLY A 260 -10.90 -12.49 -0.15
N ALA A 261 -9.73 -12.38 0.48
CA ALA A 261 -8.75 -13.45 0.59
C ALA A 261 -8.60 -13.85 2.06
N ASP A 262 -8.79 -15.14 2.36
CA ASP A 262 -8.57 -15.71 3.69
C ASP A 262 -7.09 -15.67 4.05
N LEU A 263 -6.75 -15.03 5.17
CA LEU A 263 -5.38 -14.82 5.61
C LEU A 263 -5.29 -14.84 7.14
N ASP A 264 -4.14 -15.27 7.65
CA ASP A 264 -3.82 -15.12 9.07
C ASP A 264 -3.39 -13.68 9.39
N LEU A 265 -4.38 -12.82 9.65
CA LEU A 265 -4.15 -11.41 9.97
C LEU A 265 -3.99 -11.16 11.48
N ARG A 266 -3.56 -12.18 12.24
CA ARG A 266 -3.19 -12.04 13.65
C ARG A 266 -1.97 -11.12 13.80
N ILE A 267 -1.67 -10.75 15.04
CA ILE A 267 -0.60 -9.80 15.38
C ILE A 267 0.74 -10.21 14.76
N GLY A 268 1.32 -9.30 13.96
CA GLY A 268 2.74 -9.32 13.62
C GLY A 268 3.08 -9.94 12.27
N TYR A 269 2.13 -10.61 11.61
CA TYR A 269 2.35 -11.21 10.29
C TYR A 269 2.43 -10.14 9.20
N PHE A 270 3.51 -10.18 8.43
CA PHE A 270 3.62 -9.46 7.18
C PHE A 270 3.03 -10.29 6.07
N HIS A 271 2.24 -9.64 5.22
CA HIS A 271 1.79 -10.19 3.96
C HIS A 271 2.32 -9.33 2.81
N THR A 272 2.56 -9.97 1.68
CA THR A 272 2.90 -9.29 0.44
C THR A 272 1.64 -9.15 -0.40
N TYR A 273 1.29 -7.91 -0.73
CA TYR A 273 0.15 -7.60 -1.58
C TYR A 273 0.63 -6.91 -2.84
N ALA A 274 0.22 -7.43 -3.99
CA ALA A 274 0.56 -6.87 -5.29
C ALA A 274 -0.66 -6.67 -6.17
N ILE A 275 -0.49 -5.84 -7.18
CA ILE A 275 -1.43 -5.68 -8.28
C ILE A 275 -0.65 -5.53 -9.59
N GLU A 276 -1.16 -6.13 -10.65
CA GLU A 276 -0.77 -5.87 -12.03
C GLU A 276 -1.94 -5.15 -12.71
N ILE A 277 -1.69 -3.96 -13.27
CA ILE A 277 -2.65 -3.21 -14.08
C ILE A 277 -2.11 -3.17 -15.50
N ALA A 278 -2.77 -3.88 -16.40
CA ALA A 278 -2.48 -3.93 -17.82
C ALA A 278 -3.66 -3.36 -18.63
N PRO A 279 -3.46 -3.03 -19.92
CA PRO A 279 -4.54 -2.52 -20.77
C PRO A 279 -5.76 -3.45 -20.89
N ASP A 280 -5.56 -4.76 -20.74
CA ASP A 280 -6.58 -5.80 -20.96
C ASP A 280 -7.02 -6.53 -19.68
N HIS A 281 -6.37 -6.26 -18.54
CA HIS A 281 -6.70 -6.90 -17.28
C HIS A 281 -6.15 -6.17 -16.05
N VAL A 282 -6.73 -6.49 -14.89
CA VAL A 282 -6.18 -6.13 -13.58
C VAL A 282 -6.14 -7.37 -12.69
N SER A 283 -4.96 -7.71 -12.16
CA SER A 283 -4.75 -8.93 -11.37
C SER A 283 -4.24 -8.60 -9.96
N TRP A 284 -4.84 -9.20 -8.94
CA TRP A 284 -4.44 -9.05 -7.54
C TRP A 284 -3.63 -10.25 -7.08
N PHE A 285 -2.59 -9.98 -6.30
CA PHE A 285 -1.70 -10.98 -5.75
C PHE A 285 -1.65 -10.86 -4.23
N VAL A 286 -1.72 -12.01 -3.57
CA VAL A 286 -1.59 -12.13 -2.12
C VAL A 286 -0.58 -13.24 -1.84
N ASP A 287 0.49 -12.91 -1.13
CA ASP A 287 1.59 -13.83 -0.79
C ASP A 287 2.03 -14.68 -1.99
N THR A 288 2.30 -13.99 -3.12
CA THR A 288 2.75 -14.54 -4.41
C THR A 288 1.73 -15.31 -5.23
N LYS A 289 0.48 -15.43 -4.77
CA LYS A 289 -0.59 -16.10 -5.54
C LYS A 289 -1.48 -15.07 -6.20
N VAL A 290 -1.78 -15.25 -7.49
CA VAL A 290 -2.85 -14.48 -8.15
C VAL A 290 -4.17 -14.97 -7.56
N VAL A 291 -4.92 -14.09 -6.92
CA VAL A 291 -6.19 -14.44 -6.26
C VAL A 291 -7.39 -14.08 -7.11
N HIS A 292 -7.30 -12.99 -7.87
CA HIS A 292 -8.37 -12.50 -8.73
C HIS A 292 -7.82 -11.76 -9.94
N THR A 293 -8.54 -11.86 -11.04
CA THR A 293 -8.24 -11.15 -12.28
C THR A 293 -9.50 -10.63 -12.91
N GLU A 294 -9.52 -9.32 -13.16
CA GLU A 294 -10.61 -8.62 -13.79
C GLU A 294 -10.28 -8.31 -15.24
N ARG A 295 -11.23 -8.55 -16.12
CA ARG A 295 -11.11 -8.32 -17.57
C ARG A 295 -12.29 -7.55 -18.14
N ARG A 296 -13.33 -7.31 -17.34
CA ARG A 296 -14.49 -6.52 -17.74
C ARG A 296 -14.05 -5.06 -17.99
N PRO A 297 -14.47 -4.43 -19.11
CA PRO A 297 -14.03 -3.09 -19.48
C PRO A 297 -14.23 -2.03 -18.39
N GLU A 298 -15.26 -2.18 -17.55
CA GLU A 298 -15.58 -1.24 -16.47
C GLU A 298 -14.49 -1.16 -15.39
N ALA A 299 -13.60 -2.14 -15.30
CA ALA A 299 -12.44 -2.11 -14.41
C ALA A 299 -11.16 -1.61 -15.08
N LEU A 300 -11.15 -1.48 -16.41
CA LEU A 300 -9.97 -1.12 -17.20
C LEU A 300 -9.93 0.41 -17.39
N THR A 301 -9.70 1.12 -16.29
CA THR A 301 -9.93 2.57 -16.22
C THR A 301 -8.91 3.42 -16.99
N GLY A 302 -7.69 2.91 -17.19
CA GLY A 302 -6.57 3.68 -17.75
C GLY A 302 -6.15 4.89 -16.91
N VAL A 303 -6.68 5.03 -15.69
CA VAL A 303 -6.40 6.15 -14.79
C VAL A 303 -4.95 6.11 -14.32
N VAL A 304 -4.31 7.28 -14.24
CA VAL A 304 -2.97 7.39 -13.67
C VAL A 304 -3.06 7.38 -12.14
N TYR A 305 -2.38 6.42 -11.53
CA TYR A 305 -2.42 6.18 -10.09
C TYR A 305 -1.13 6.53 -9.37
N ARG A 306 -1.23 6.78 -8.05
CA ARG A 306 -0.11 6.84 -7.10
C ARG A 306 -0.33 5.91 -5.92
N PRO A 307 0.74 5.33 -5.35
CA PRO A 307 0.63 4.49 -4.17
C PRO A 307 0.30 5.30 -2.90
N ARG A 308 -0.59 4.74 -2.07
CA ARG A 308 -0.99 5.28 -0.77
C ARG A 308 -1.08 4.17 0.28
N LEU A 309 -0.50 4.40 1.45
CA LEU A 309 -0.78 3.63 2.66
C LEU A 309 -1.69 4.45 3.57
N ARG A 310 -2.69 3.81 4.18
CA ARG A 310 -3.67 4.53 5.02
C ARG A 310 -4.16 3.70 6.21
N MET A 311 -4.23 4.34 7.35
CA MET A 311 -4.93 3.88 8.55
C MET A 311 -6.21 4.70 8.70
N GLN A 312 -7.36 4.14 8.34
CA GLN A 312 -8.66 4.80 8.42
C GLN A 312 -9.25 4.73 9.82
N ALA A 313 -9.62 5.89 10.35
CA ALA A 313 -10.42 5.98 11.58
C ALA A 313 -11.93 5.96 11.26
N VAL A 314 -12.72 5.45 12.21
CA VAL A 314 -14.17 5.62 12.22
C VAL A 314 -14.50 6.98 12.83
N ARG A 315 -15.32 7.79 12.15
CA ARG A 315 -15.68 9.13 12.60
C ARG A 315 -16.44 9.05 13.94
N GLY A 316 -16.03 9.86 14.91
CA GLY A 316 -16.66 9.94 16.23
C GLY A 316 -16.32 8.78 17.17
N ALA A 317 -15.64 7.74 16.70
CA ALA A 317 -15.23 6.63 17.54
C ALA A 317 -13.93 6.92 18.29
N THR A 318 -13.81 6.35 19.49
CA THR A 318 -12.51 6.24 20.16
C THR A 318 -11.77 5.05 19.56
N MET A 319 -10.67 5.33 18.88
CA MET A 319 -9.90 4.31 18.17
C MET A 319 -8.98 3.55 19.13
N ALA A 320 -8.65 2.31 18.80
CA ALA A 320 -7.54 1.61 19.43
C ALA A 320 -6.21 2.22 19.00
N ARG A 321 -5.22 2.25 19.88
CA ARG A 321 -3.85 2.56 19.48
C ARG A 321 -3.37 1.49 18.50
N SER A 322 -2.87 1.92 17.36
CA SER A 322 -2.48 1.02 16.26
C SER A 322 -1.20 1.47 15.59
N ARG A 323 -0.55 0.55 14.89
CA ARG A 323 0.60 0.77 14.03
C ARG A 323 0.41 0.03 12.72
N MET A 324 0.76 0.68 11.62
CA MET A 324 0.95 0.04 10.32
C MET A 324 2.44 0.14 9.98
N GLN A 325 3.00 -0.94 9.45
CA GLN A 325 4.38 -0.95 8.96
C GLN A 325 4.44 -1.57 7.59
N ALA A 326 5.15 -0.93 6.66
CA ALA A 326 5.50 -1.53 5.38
C ALA A 326 7.02 -1.56 5.23
N ASP A 327 7.52 -2.70 4.74
CA ASP A 327 8.93 -3.00 4.52
C ASP A 327 9.45 -2.26 3.28
N TRP A 328 8.65 -2.27 2.22
CA TRP A 328 8.98 -1.60 0.97
C TRP A 328 7.72 -1.32 0.16
N VAL A 329 7.83 -0.39 -0.78
CA VAL A 329 6.84 -0.17 -1.83
C VAL A 329 7.58 -0.13 -3.16
N ARG A 330 7.15 -0.95 -4.12
CA ARG A 330 7.83 -1.10 -5.41
C ARG A 330 6.86 -0.94 -6.56
N HIS A 331 7.39 -0.46 -7.67
CA HIS A 331 6.71 -0.37 -8.95
C HIS A 331 7.58 -0.99 -10.06
N TYR A 332 6.96 -1.77 -10.93
CA TYR A 332 7.57 -2.42 -12.09
C TYR A 332 6.81 -2.03 -13.36
N SER A 333 7.50 -1.79 -14.47
CA SER A 333 6.83 -1.59 -15.76
C SER A 333 6.30 -2.92 -16.32
N LEU A 334 5.47 -2.82 -17.37
CA LEU A 334 5.01 -3.98 -18.14
C LEU A 334 5.95 -4.37 -19.29
N ASP A 335 7.08 -3.67 -19.47
CA ASP A 335 8.01 -3.91 -20.59
C ASP A 335 8.50 -5.35 -20.62
N ARG A 336 8.63 -5.95 -19.43
CA ARG A 336 8.86 -7.38 -19.28
C ARG A 336 7.54 -8.10 -19.05
N PRO A 337 7.17 -9.10 -19.88
CA PRO A 337 6.01 -9.94 -19.61
C PRO A 337 6.26 -10.81 -18.36
N GLY A 338 5.18 -11.10 -17.63
CA GLY A 338 5.22 -12.07 -16.53
C GLY A 338 5.56 -13.47 -17.05
N ALA A 339 6.35 -14.22 -16.27
CA ALA A 339 6.75 -15.59 -16.62
C ALA A 339 5.67 -16.64 -16.32
N LEU A 340 4.64 -16.29 -15.55
CA LEU A 340 3.53 -17.16 -15.16
C LEU A 340 2.20 -16.51 -15.54
N PRO A 341 1.17 -17.32 -15.83
CA PRO A 341 -0.15 -16.81 -16.15
C PRO A 341 -0.79 -16.13 -14.95
N VAL A 342 -1.56 -15.09 -15.23
CA VAL A 342 -2.36 -14.36 -14.25
C VAL A 342 -3.84 -14.74 -14.35
N THR A 343 -4.15 -15.99 -14.69
CA THR A 343 -5.54 -16.46 -14.76
C THR A 343 -6.06 -16.73 -13.35
N ALA A 344 -7.11 -16.02 -12.95
CA ALA A 344 -7.79 -16.20 -11.68
C ALA A 344 -9.27 -15.83 -11.82
N PRO A 345 -10.15 -16.22 -10.87
CA PRO A 345 -11.56 -15.86 -10.92
C PRO A 345 -11.79 -14.34 -10.97
N ALA A 346 -12.84 -13.93 -11.69
CA ALA A 346 -13.30 -12.55 -11.67
C ALA A 346 -13.79 -12.14 -10.27
N MET A 347 -13.79 -10.83 -10.01
CA MET A 347 -14.28 -10.29 -8.75
C MET A 347 -15.82 -10.24 -8.71
N THR A 348 -16.37 -10.11 -7.50
CA THR A 348 -17.82 -9.94 -7.31
C THR A 348 -18.21 -8.49 -7.57
N ARG A 349 -19.20 -8.26 -8.44
CA ARG A 349 -19.81 -6.93 -8.59
C ARG A 349 -20.64 -6.64 -7.34
N THR A 350 -20.34 -5.54 -6.68
CA THR A 350 -20.96 -5.14 -5.42
C THR A 350 -21.54 -3.75 -5.58
N ASP A 351 -22.80 -3.59 -5.21
CA ASP A 351 -23.40 -2.27 -5.07
C ASP A 351 -22.77 -1.60 -3.85
N LEU A 352 -22.08 -0.50 -4.09
CA LEU A 352 -21.69 0.45 -3.08
C LEU A 352 -22.95 1.20 -2.65
N ALA A 353 -23.83 0.56 -1.88
CA ALA A 353 -24.72 1.33 -1.01
C ALA A 353 -23.82 2.35 -0.31
N PRO A 354 -24.10 3.66 -0.44
CA PRO A 354 -23.07 4.66 -0.65
C PRO A 354 -21.97 4.45 0.37
N LEU A 355 -20.80 3.99 -0.08
CA LEU A 355 -19.59 3.88 0.75
C LEU A 355 -19.02 5.29 1.08
N CYS A 356 -19.91 6.26 1.19
CA CYS A 356 -19.72 7.66 1.56
C CYS A 356 -19.96 7.86 3.05
#